data_AF-A0A635R8D1-F1
#
_entry.id   AF-A0A635R8D1-F1
#
_cell.length_a   1.000
_cell.length_b   1.000
_cell.length_c   1.000
_cell.angle_alpha   90.00
_cell.angle_beta   90.00
_cell.angle_gamma   90.00
#
_symmetry.space_group_name_H-M   'P 1'
#
loop_
_entity.id
_entity.type
_entity.pdbx_description
1 polymer ?
#
loop_
_entity_poly.entity_id
_entity_poly.type
_entity_poly.pdbx_seq_one_letter_code
_entity_poly.pdbx_strand_id
1 'polypeptide(L)'
;MTLLEHVTYKAYQRILADDRLSSYSGTDAEQLKYVILSLLEYLIPNFTETGLWDTHCVTTIVRSFRPKSTEEDVRLITSYVRNALCEEMGIPPRGWRFYFRLDGHFLRFIPKKVTDAYDDLY
;
A
#
# COMPACT_ATOMS: atom_id res chain seq x y z
N MET A 1 -5.95 -13.95 12.69
CA MET A 1 -5.20 -13.24 11.64
C MET A 1 -5.75 -11.83 11.59
N THR A 2 -4.90 -10.81 11.68
CA THR A 2 -5.29 -9.39 11.73
C THR A 2 -5.50 -8.83 10.32
N LEU A 3 -6.25 -7.72 10.18
CA LEU A 3 -6.44 -7.03 8.89
C LEU A 3 -5.10 -6.72 8.20
N LEU A 4 -4.10 -6.28 8.95
CA LEU A 4 -2.78 -5.92 8.41
C LEU A 4 -2.05 -7.15 7.86
N GLU A 5 -2.20 -8.32 8.48
CA GLU A 5 -1.66 -9.58 7.98
C GLU A 5 -2.30 -9.97 6.64
N HIS A 6 -3.62 -9.78 6.50
CA HIS A 6 -4.33 -10.04 5.25
C HIS A 6 -3.86 -9.11 4.12
N VAL A 7 -3.79 -7.80 4.41
CA VAL A 7 -3.29 -6.80 3.45
C VAL A 7 -1.86 -7.14 3.02
N THR A 8 -1.00 -7.46 3.97
CA THR A 8 0.41 -7.79 3.72
C THR A 8 0.52 -9.05 2.85
N TYR A 9 -0.20 -10.11 3.18
CA TYR A 9 -0.20 -11.36 2.43
C TYR A 9 -0.70 -11.16 0.99
N LYS A 10 -1.82 -10.45 0.82
CA LYS A 10 -2.40 -10.18 -0.49
C LYS A 10 -1.47 -9.32 -1.35
N ALA A 11 -0.87 -8.28 -0.79
CA ALA A 11 0.11 -7.45 -1.49
C ALA A 11 1.33 -8.28 -1.91
N TYR A 12 1.84 -9.12 -1.01
CA TYR A 12 2.98 -10.00 -1.26
C TYR A 12 2.72 -10.95 -2.45
N GLN A 13 1.57 -11.63 -2.46
CA GLN A 13 1.19 -12.52 -3.56
C GLN A 13 1.13 -11.80 -4.91
N ARG A 14 0.55 -10.61 -4.96
CA ARG A 14 0.42 -9.83 -6.20
C ARG A 14 1.76 -9.39 -6.75
N ILE A 15 2.67 -8.97 -5.86
CA ILE A 15 4.01 -8.55 -6.24
C ILE A 15 4.82 -9.73 -6.78
N LEU A 16 4.73 -10.91 -6.16
CA LEU A 16 5.41 -12.11 -6.66
C LEU A 16 4.82 -12.65 -7.97
N ALA A 17 3.53 -12.44 -8.21
CA ALA A 17 2.86 -12.87 -9.43
C ALA A 17 3.12 -11.94 -10.63
N ASP A 18 3.69 -10.74 -10.42
CA ASP A 18 4.03 -9.82 -11.51
C ASP A 18 5.38 -10.20 -12.13
N ASP A 19 5.35 -10.71 -13.36
CA ASP A 19 6.55 -11.09 -14.12
C ASP A 19 7.54 -9.95 -14.36
N ARG A 20 7.10 -8.69 -14.27
CA ARG A 20 7.99 -7.52 -14.37
C ARG A 20 8.83 -7.36 -13.11
N LEU A 21 8.27 -7.76 -11.97
CA LEU A 21 8.92 -7.71 -10.67
C LEU A 21 9.61 -9.04 -10.31
N SER A 22 9.24 -10.15 -10.98
CA SER A 22 9.65 -11.54 -10.73
C SER A 22 11.15 -11.86 -10.82
N SER A 23 12.01 -10.86 -11.04
CA SER A 23 13.46 -10.96 -10.80
C SER A 23 13.84 -11.16 -9.31
N TYR A 24 12.86 -11.36 -8.42
CA TYR A 24 13.06 -11.67 -7.00
C TYR A 24 13.91 -12.94 -6.82
N SER A 25 15.21 -12.78 -6.58
CA SER A 25 16.09 -13.87 -6.19
C SER A 25 16.27 -13.92 -4.67
N GLY A 26 15.99 -15.08 -4.05
CA GLY A 26 16.38 -15.41 -2.67
C GLY A 26 16.03 -14.33 -1.64
N THR A 27 17.06 -13.65 -1.12
CA THR A 27 17.00 -12.64 -0.04
C THR A 27 16.04 -11.48 -0.33
N ASP A 28 15.78 -11.15 -1.60
CA ASP A 28 14.86 -10.07 -1.98
C ASP A 28 13.39 -10.38 -1.60
N ALA A 29 12.99 -11.65 -1.67
CA ALA A 29 11.63 -12.07 -1.30
C ALA A 29 11.41 -11.95 0.21
N GLU A 30 12.42 -12.26 1.02
CA GLU A 30 12.35 -12.06 2.48
C GLU A 30 12.28 -10.58 2.86
N GLN A 31 12.95 -9.71 2.09
CA GLN A 31 12.93 -8.27 2.34
C GLN A 31 11.63 -7.60 1.90
N LEU A 32 10.89 -8.22 0.99
CA LEU A 32 9.62 -7.69 0.50
C LEU A 32 8.59 -7.46 1.62
N LYS A 33 8.60 -8.30 2.66
CA LYS A 33 7.73 -8.09 3.83
C LYS A 33 8.02 -6.75 4.53
N TYR A 34 9.28 -6.34 4.62
CA TYR A 34 9.66 -5.06 5.24
C TYR A 34 9.26 -3.89 4.35
N VAL A 35 9.42 -4.02 3.03
CA VAL A 35 8.93 -3.03 2.06
C VAL A 35 7.43 -2.83 2.21
N ILE A 36 6.65 -3.92 2.24
CA ILE A 36 5.18 -3.85 2.34
C ILE A 36 4.77 -3.20 3.67
N LEU A 37 5.38 -3.62 4.78
CA LEU A 37 5.05 -3.06 6.10
C LEU A 37 5.38 -1.56 6.18
N SER A 38 6.58 -1.14 5.75
CA SER A 38 6.97 0.27 5.75
C SER A 38 6.11 1.10 4.79
N LEU A 39 5.69 0.54 3.65
CA LEU A 39 4.73 1.20 2.77
C LEU A 39 3.35 1.35 3.43
N LEU A 40 2.87 0.35 4.18
CA LEU A 40 1.59 0.45 4.91
C LEU A 40 1.66 1.51 6.02
N GLU A 41 2.75 1.54 6.79
CA GLU A 41 3.00 2.55 7.82
C GLU A 41 2.97 3.97 7.25
N TYR A 42 3.45 4.15 6.02
CA TYR A 42 3.38 5.42 5.31
C TYR A 42 2.00 5.69 4.67
N LEU A 43 1.43 4.71 3.96
CA LEU A 43 0.21 4.89 3.15
C LEU A 43 -1.04 5.11 3.98
N ILE A 44 -1.15 4.45 5.15
CA ILE A 44 -2.34 4.55 6.02
C ILE A 44 -2.54 5.99 6.54
N PRO A 45 -1.54 6.64 7.18
CA PRO A 45 -1.71 8.02 7.63
C PRO A 45 -1.74 9.03 6.48
N ASN A 46 -1.12 8.74 5.33
CA ASN A 46 -1.09 9.61 4.16
C ASN A 46 -2.14 9.23 3.10
N PHE A 47 -3.23 8.56 3.50
CA PHE A 47 -4.25 8.12 2.55
C PHE A 47 -5.10 9.30 2.04
N THR A 48 -4.85 9.72 0.81
CA THR A 48 -5.54 10.85 0.17
C THR A 48 -6.74 10.41 -0.69
N GLU A 49 -7.72 11.31 -0.88
CA GLU A 49 -8.89 11.02 -1.74
C GLU A 49 -8.55 10.91 -3.22
N THR A 50 -7.45 11.50 -3.67
CA THR A 50 -7.04 11.48 -5.08
C THR A 50 -6.38 10.16 -5.46
N GLY A 51 -6.03 9.32 -4.48
CA GLY A 51 -5.26 8.11 -4.72
C GLY A 51 -3.76 8.34 -4.84
N LEU A 52 -3.29 9.58 -4.68
CA LEU A 52 -1.89 9.95 -4.87
C LEU A 52 -1.06 9.74 -3.60
N TRP A 53 0.23 9.51 -3.80
CA TRP A 53 1.25 9.39 -2.76
C TRP A 53 2.49 10.18 -3.17
N ASP A 54 3.26 10.65 -2.18
CA ASP A 54 4.58 11.24 -2.43
C ASP A 54 5.52 10.17 -3.03
N THR A 55 5.98 10.43 -4.26
CA THR A 55 6.87 9.53 -5.00
C THR A 55 8.26 9.45 -4.35
N HIS A 56 8.76 10.53 -3.75
CA HIS A 56 10.06 10.54 -3.10
C HIS A 56 10.07 9.66 -1.84
N CYS A 57 9.02 9.73 -1.03
CA CYS A 57 8.88 8.88 0.17
C CYS A 57 8.81 7.41 -0.20
N VAL A 58 7.92 7.01 -1.12
CA VAL A 58 7.78 5.59 -1.49
C VAL A 58 9.03 5.04 -2.18
N THR A 59 9.71 5.86 -2.98
CA THR A 59 10.99 5.51 -3.59
C THR A 59 12.05 5.25 -2.55
N THR A 60 12.14 6.11 -1.54
CA THR A 60 13.09 5.96 -0.43
C THR A 60 12.80 4.67 0.35
N ILE A 61 11.53 4.40 0.67
CA ILE A 61 11.11 3.18 1.37
C ILE A 61 11.50 1.94 0.57
N VAL A 62 11.08 1.85 -0.71
CA VAL A 62 11.34 0.68 -1.54
C VAL A 62 12.84 0.49 -1.76
N ARG A 63 13.59 1.56 -2.08
CA ARG A 63 15.04 1.46 -2.33
C ARG A 63 15.89 1.23 -1.09
N SER A 64 15.37 1.46 0.11
CA SER A 64 16.07 1.12 1.36
C SER A 64 16.28 -0.39 1.53
N PHE A 65 15.36 -1.19 0.98
CA PHE A 65 15.46 -2.65 0.97
C PHE A 65 15.78 -3.19 -0.42
N ARG A 66 15.42 -2.46 -1.48
CA ARG A 66 15.62 -2.90 -2.86
C ARG A 66 16.26 -1.80 -3.71
N PRO A 67 17.55 -1.50 -3.51
CA PRO A 67 18.21 -0.30 -4.06
C PRO A 67 18.18 -0.18 -5.58
N LYS A 68 18.09 -1.32 -6.29
CA LYS A 68 18.09 -1.38 -7.76
C LYS A 68 16.71 -1.18 -8.38
N SER A 69 15.65 -0.98 -7.58
CA SER A 69 14.29 -0.82 -8.08
C SER A 69 14.18 0.44 -8.95
N THR A 70 13.65 0.25 -10.16
CA THR A 70 13.32 1.34 -11.08
C THR A 70 12.11 2.13 -10.56
N GLU A 71 11.87 3.32 -11.13
CA GLU A 71 10.68 4.11 -10.79
C GLU A 71 9.38 3.34 -11.12
N GLU A 72 9.39 2.53 -12.18
CA GLU A 72 8.26 1.68 -12.53
C GLU A 72 8.02 0.58 -11.48
N ASP A 73 9.09 -0.05 -11.00
CA ASP A 73 9.00 -1.07 -9.93
C ASP A 73 8.40 -0.48 -8.66
N VAL A 74 8.92 0.68 -8.24
CA VAL A 74 8.44 1.41 -7.05
C VAL A 74 6.95 1.71 -7.19
N ARG A 75 6.52 2.20 -8.36
CA ARG A 75 5.11 2.50 -8.63
C ARG A 75 4.23 1.24 -8.56
N LEU A 76 4.66 0.14 -9.19
CA LEU A 76 3.90 -1.12 -9.19
C LEU A 76 3.78 -1.70 -7.79
N ILE A 77 4.88 -1.83 -7.07
CA ILE A 77 4.91 -2.31 -5.68
C ILE A 77 3.97 -1.46 -4.80
N THR A 78 4.09 -0.14 -4.88
CA THR A 78 3.24 0.78 -4.09
C THR A 78 1.77 0.61 -4.45
N SER A 79 1.46 0.49 -5.75
CA SER A 79 0.08 0.27 -6.20
C SER A 79 -0.48 -1.06 -5.71
N TYR A 80 0.30 -2.14 -5.70
CA TYR A 80 -0.16 -3.44 -5.18
C TYR A 80 -0.48 -3.37 -3.70
N VAL A 81 0.37 -2.72 -2.90
CA VAL A 81 0.14 -2.52 -1.47
C VAL A 81 -1.10 -1.66 -1.23
N ARG A 82 -1.23 -0.53 -1.92
CA ARG A 82 -2.41 0.34 -1.79
C ARG A 82 -3.70 -0.36 -2.20
N ASN A 83 -3.70 -1.09 -3.30
CA ASN A 83 -4.89 -1.80 -3.79
C ASN A 83 -5.29 -2.93 -2.83
N ALA A 84 -4.33 -3.66 -2.27
CA ALA A 84 -4.62 -4.66 -1.24
C ALA A 84 -5.26 -4.02 0.00
N LEU A 85 -4.74 -2.88 0.46
CA LEU A 85 -5.30 -2.11 1.56
C LEU A 85 -6.75 -1.66 1.27
N CYS A 86 -7.00 -1.12 0.07
CA CYS A 86 -8.34 -0.66 -0.33
C CYS A 86 -9.35 -1.80 -0.35
N GLU A 87 -8.99 -2.95 -0.92
CA GLU A 87 -9.86 -4.12 -0.99
C GLU A 87 -10.19 -4.70 0.38
N GLU A 88 -9.20 -4.86 1.27
CA GLU A 88 -9.45 -5.37 2.62
C GLU A 88 -10.29 -4.39 3.45
N MET A 89 -10.23 -3.10 3.14
CA MET A 89 -11.06 -2.06 3.74
C MET A 89 -12.43 -1.92 3.06
N GLY A 90 -12.68 -2.63 1.96
CA GLY A 90 -13.93 -2.55 1.19
C GLY A 90 -14.18 -1.19 0.55
N ILE A 91 -13.12 -0.46 0.17
CA ILE A 91 -13.22 0.87 -0.43
C ILE A 91 -12.50 0.95 -1.78
N PRO A 92 -12.90 1.88 -2.67
CA PRO A 92 -12.17 2.19 -3.87
C PRO A 92 -10.85 2.96 -3.57
N PRO A 93 -9.80 2.80 -4.40
CA PRO A 93 -8.56 3.57 -4.33
C PRO A 93 -8.65 5.11 -4.28
N ARG A 94 -9.77 5.68 -4.74
CA ARG A 94 -10.04 7.13 -4.84
C ARG A 94 -11.40 7.48 -4.23
N GLY A 95 -11.59 8.73 -3.83
CA GLY A 95 -12.83 9.26 -3.25
C GLY A 95 -12.97 9.06 -1.74
N TRP A 96 -11.97 8.44 -1.09
CA TRP A 96 -12.01 8.09 0.33
C TRP A 96 -10.80 8.63 1.09
N ARG A 97 -10.99 8.95 2.37
CA ARG A 97 -9.92 9.26 3.33
C ARG A 97 -10.03 8.40 4.56
N PHE A 98 -8.90 8.17 5.21
CA PHE A 98 -8.87 7.59 6.54
C PHE A 98 -8.88 8.68 7.59
N TYR A 99 -9.87 8.61 8.48
CA TYR A 99 -9.89 9.36 9.72
C TYR A 99 -9.36 8.45 10.82
N PHE A 100 -8.53 8.99 11.70
CA PHE A 100 -8.07 8.24 12.86
C PHE A 100 -8.79 8.70 14.12
N ARG A 101 -9.06 7.75 15.01
CA ARG A 101 -9.52 8.01 16.37
C ARG A 101 -8.63 7.22 17.33
N LEU A 102 -8.18 7.88 18.39
CA LEU A 102 -7.54 7.19 19.50
C LEU A 102 -8.63 6.57 20.38
N ASP A 103 -8.56 5.25 20.59
CA ASP A 103 -9.45 4.51 21.46
C ASP A 103 -8.61 3.76 22.50
N GLY A 104 -8.41 4.41 23.65
CA GLY A 104 -7.46 3.97 24.67
C GLY A 104 -6.03 3.97 24.13
N HIS A 105 -5.43 2.78 24.01
CA HIS A 105 -4.08 2.58 23.46
C HIS A 105 -4.07 2.19 21.98
N PHE A 106 -5.23 2.16 21.31
CA PHE A 106 -5.34 1.75 19.92
C PHE A 106 -5.66 2.93 19.00
N LEU A 107 -4.94 3.01 17.88
CA LEU A 107 -5.30 3.88 16.76
C LEU A 107 -6.26 3.13 15.84
N ARG A 108 -7.50 3.63 15.73
CA ARG A 108 -8.50 3.10 14.81
C ARG A 108 -8.56 3.98 13.56
N PHE A 109 -8.37 3.36 12.39
CA PHE A 109 -8.55 4.02 11.10
C PHE A 109 -9.96 3.72 10.56
N ILE A 110 -10.69 4.77 10.21
CA ILE A 110 -12.07 4.72 9.76
C ILE A 110 -12.12 5.30 8.34
N PRO A 111 -12.43 4.49 7.32
CA PRO A 111 -12.62 4.97 5.97
C PRO A 111 -13.89 5.82 5.90
N LYS A 112 -13.79 7.00 5.29
CA LYS A 112 -14.95 7.83 4.95
C LYS A 112 -14.86 8.28 3.51
N LYS A 113 -15.99 8.18 2.82
CA LYS A 113 -16.17 8.77 1.49
C LYS A 113 -16.15 10.28 1.64
N VAL A 114 -15.33 10.95 0.83
CA VAL A 114 -15.16 12.41 0.85
C VAL A 114 -15.78 13.05 -0.39
N THR A 115 -15.81 12.33 -1.51
CA THR A 115 -16.40 12.83 -2.75
C THR A 115 -16.92 11.69 -3.63
N ASP A 116 -18.05 11.95 -4.28
CA ASP A 116 -18.67 11.06 -5.27
C ASP A 116 -18.06 11.26 -6.67
N ALA A 117 -17.19 12.25 -6.87
CA ALA A 117 -16.61 12.59 -8.17
C ALA A 117 -15.77 11.48 -8.81
N TYR A 118 -15.47 10.41 -8.07
CA TYR A 118 -14.72 9.25 -8.54
C TYR A 118 -15.56 7.96 -8.59
N ASP A 119 -16.87 8.04 -8.36
CA ASP A 119 -17.78 6.90 -8.43
C ASP A 119 -17.93 6.37 -9.88
N ASP A 120 -17.84 7.26 -10.87
CA ASP A 120 -18.01 6.94 -12.29
C ASP A 120 -16.78 6.28 -12.97
N LEU A 121 -15.73 6.00 -12.20
CA LEU A 121 -14.46 5.43 -12.71
C LEU A 121 -14.38 3.90 -12.57
N TYR A 122 -15.49 3.23 -12.24
CA TYR A 122 -15.59 1.78 -12.08
C TYR A 122 -16.54 1.13 -13.10
#